data_AF-A0A4Y9XNH9-F1
#
_entry.id   AF-A0A4Y9XNH9-F1
#
_cell.length_a   1.000
_cell.length_b   1.000
_cell.length_c   1.000
_cell.angle_alpha   90.00
_cell.angle_beta   90.00
_cell.angle_gamma   90.00
#
_symmetry.space_group_name_H-M   'P 1'
#
loop_
_entity.id
_entity.type
_entity.pdbx_description
1 polymer ?
#
loop_
_entity_poly.entity_id
_entity_poly.type
_entity_poly.pdbx_seq_one_letter_code
_entity_poly.pdbx_strand_id
1 'polypeptide(L)'
;MYGALLVQATELTERGQADIGVLFMHNEGYSTMCGHATIALGRFLVDTQDKSIFPLREQLKYDAERRETELRLHAPCGVVHVTVPTLAEDGKVRSDESRAVTFVSVPSFASARDVVVDIPEAERWAALRAKGRTQVRVDVAYGGAFYAIVDAKELGFDGIVGHGHSLRELDEATATVKRLVAGRRGLTRHPREPELEYLYGVIVTDDEGAQGGVGLCFFADQEVDRSPTGSGVSARVALAVAAGRTALGETAVFHSPV
;
A
#
# COMPACT_ATOMS: atom_id res chain seq x y z
N MET A 1 15.20 -0.24 -1.64
CA MET A 1 15.15 -1.68 -1.35
C MET A 1 14.09 -1.88 -0.28
N TYR A 2 13.20 -2.85 -0.43
CA TYR A 2 12.15 -3.16 0.54
C TYR A 2 12.44 -4.51 1.20
N GLY A 3 12.12 -4.66 2.49
CA GLY A 3 12.39 -5.86 3.27
C GLY A 3 11.29 -6.19 4.28
N ALA A 4 11.37 -7.40 4.81
CA ALA A 4 10.51 -7.90 5.86
C ALA A 4 11.34 -8.66 6.90
N LEU A 5 11.23 -8.25 8.16
CA LEU A 5 11.77 -8.97 9.31
C LEU A 5 10.66 -9.84 9.90
N LEU A 6 10.87 -11.16 9.90
CA LEU A 6 9.92 -12.10 10.49
C LEU A 6 10.05 -12.13 12.00
N VAL A 7 8.90 -12.09 12.67
CA VAL A 7 8.78 -12.13 14.13
C VAL A 7 7.98 -13.38 14.49
N GLN A 8 8.67 -14.39 15.04
CA GLN A 8 8.08 -15.70 15.31
C GLN A 8 6.97 -15.66 16.35
N ALA A 9 7.14 -14.83 17.39
CA ALA A 9 6.23 -14.71 18.51
C ALA A 9 5.79 -13.25 18.68
N THR A 10 4.49 -13.05 18.71
CA THR A 10 3.80 -11.80 19.05
C THR A 10 2.65 -12.14 19.96
N GLU A 11 2.07 -11.15 20.62
CA GLU A 11 0.89 -11.33 21.45
C GLU A 11 -0.31 -11.93 20.68
N LEU A 12 -0.38 -11.73 19.36
CA LEU A 12 -1.45 -12.32 18.52
C LEU A 12 -1.12 -13.74 18.06
N THR A 13 0.15 -14.09 17.86
CA THR A 13 0.51 -15.49 17.56
C THR A 13 0.36 -16.38 18.79
N GLU A 14 0.71 -15.87 19.98
CA GLU A 14 0.51 -16.56 21.26
C GLU A 14 -0.98 -16.82 21.57
N ARG A 15 -1.87 -15.93 21.14
CA ARG A 15 -3.33 -16.08 21.28
C ARG A 15 -3.98 -16.89 20.14
N GLY A 16 -3.19 -17.38 19.18
CA GLY A 16 -3.68 -18.10 18.01
C GLY A 16 -4.50 -17.23 17.04
N GLN A 17 -4.35 -15.91 17.09
CA GLN A 17 -5.03 -14.93 16.24
C GLN A 17 -4.23 -14.55 14.98
N ALA A 18 -2.93 -14.84 14.97
CA ALA A 18 -2.04 -14.74 13.82
C ALA A 18 -1.14 -15.97 13.74
N ASP A 19 -0.54 -16.21 12.57
CA ASP A 19 0.36 -17.35 12.35
C ASP A 19 1.83 -16.93 12.44
N ILE A 20 2.16 -15.70 12.01
CA ILE A 20 3.51 -15.12 12.17
C ILE A 20 3.44 -13.59 12.19
N GLY A 21 4.35 -12.94 12.91
CA GLY A 21 4.54 -11.50 12.89
C GLY A 21 5.49 -11.05 11.79
N VAL A 22 5.33 -9.81 11.33
CA VAL A 22 6.23 -9.18 10.35
C VAL A 22 6.43 -7.71 10.65
N LEU A 23 7.68 -7.25 10.56
CA LEU A 23 8.02 -5.83 10.51
C LEU A 23 8.56 -5.52 9.11
N PHE A 24 7.83 -4.71 8.36
CA PHE A 24 8.27 -4.24 7.05
C PHE A 24 9.34 -3.16 7.20
N MET A 25 10.21 -3.00 6.21
CA MET A 25 11.30 -2.03 6.26
C MET A 25 11.68 -1.51 4.88
N HIS A 26 12.05 -0.23 4.82
CA HIS A 26 12.46 0.51 3.62
C HIS A 26 13.63 1.46 3.93
N ASN A 27 13.99 2.35 3.00
CA ASN A 27 15.16 3.22 3.13
C ASN A 27 15.16 4.16 4.36
N GLU A 28 13.98 4.48 4.92
CA GLU A 28 13.83 5.38 6.07
C GLU A 28 13.55 4.65 7.41
N GLY A 29 13.47 3.31 7.43
CA GLY A 29 13.20 2.54 8.66
C GLY A 29 12.04 1.55 8.51
N TYR A 30 11.31 1.33 9.61
CA TYR A 30 10.19 0.38 9.66
C TYR A 30 8.92 0.94 9.04
N SER A 31 8.11 0.04 8.48
CA SER A 31 6.83 0.29 7.80
C SER A 31 5.70 -0.52 8.43
N THR A 32 4.46 -0.02 8.29
CA THR A 32 3.26 -0.58 8.92
C THR A 32 2.56 -1.66 8.11
N MET A 33 2.52 -1.51 6.78
CA MET A 33 1.85 -2.42 5.85
C MET A 33 2.55 -2.38 4.51
N CYS A 34 2.68 -3.55 3.87
CA CYS A 34 3.14 -3.62 2.50
C CYS A 34 2.44 -4.76 1.74
N GLY A 35 1.64 -4.42 0.74
CA GLY A 35 0.88 -5.41 -0.03
C GLY A 35 1.77 -6.29 -0.92
N HIS A 36 2.77 -5.72 -1.60
CA HIS A 36 3.66 -6.51 -2.45
C HIS A 36 4.52 -7.47 -1.62
N ALA A 37 5.00 -7.03 -0.45
CA ALA A 37 5.75 -7.87 0.47
C ALA A 37 4.85 -8.94 1.11
N THR A 38 3.59 -8.62 1.40
CA THR A 38 2.58 -9.60 1.88
C THR A 38 2.38 -10.73 0.88
N ILE A 39 2.22 -10.41 -0.41
CA ILE A 39 2.08 -11.41 -1.48
C ILE A 39 3.32 -12.30 -1.58
N ALA A 40 4.51 -11.70 -1.61
CA ALA A 40 5.77 -12.43 -1.69
C ALA A 40 5.97 -13.33 -0.45
N LEU A 41 5.66 -12.79 0.73
CA LEU A 41 5.82 -13.50 1.98
C LEU A 41 4.84 -14.66 2.12
N GLY A 42 3.60 -14.52 1.62
CA GLY A 42 2.64 -15.62 1.57
C GLY A 42 3.20 -16.85 0.87
N ARG A 43 3.80 -16.67 -0.33
CA ARG A 43 4.46 -17.78 -1.04
C ARG A 43 5.63 -18.35 -0.24
N PHE A 44 6.53 -17.48 0.23
CA PHE A 44 7.70 -17.90 0.98
C PHE A 44 7.35 -18.73 2.22
N LEU A 45 6.33 -18.31 2.98
CA LEU A 45 5.91 -19.00 4.21
C LEU A 45 5.22 -20.34 3.95
N VAL A 46 4.55 -20.49 2.81
CA VAL A 46 4.02 -21.79 2.38
C VAL A 46 5.17 -22.73 1.96
N ASP A 47 6.13 -22.21 1.21
CA ASP A 47 7.21 -23.01 0.62
C ASP A 47 8.30 -23.39 1.63
N THR A 48 8.59 -22.52 2.59
CA THR A 48 9.63 -22.78 3.58
C THR A 48 9.31 -24.00 4.44
N GLN A 49 10.27 -24.91 4.54
CA GLN A 49 10.20 -26.07 5.44
C GLN A 49 10.96 -25.82 6.75
N ASP A 50 11.62 -24.66 6.86
CA ASP A 50 12.50 -24.33 7.99
C ASP A 50 11.67 -23.83 9.18
N LYS A 51 11.55 -24.68 10.21
CA LYS A 51 10.86 -24.36 11.46
C LYS A 51 11.59 -23.32 12.31
N SER A 52 12.88 -23.07 12.05
CA SER A 52 13.60 -21.97 12.68
C SER A 52 13.22 -20.62 12.07
N ILE A 53 12.58 -20.60 10.90
CA ILE A 53 12.02 -19.39 10.30
C ILE A 53 10.54 -19.27 10.64
N PHE A 54 9.77 -20.34 10.46
CA PHE A 54 8.33 -20.36 10.71
C PHE A 54 7.93 -21.54 11.62
N PRO A 55 7.96 -21.36 12.96
CA PRO A 55 7.70 -22.43 13.91
C PRO A 55 6.28 -23.01 13.82
N LEU A 56 5.28 -22.18 13.52
CA LEU A 56 3.87 -22.58 13.47
C LEU A 56 3.43 -23.13 12.11
N ARG A 57 4.37 -23.39 11.18
CA ARG A 57 4.01 -23.77 9.80
C ARG A 57 3.16 -25.04 9.68
N GLU A 58 3.29 -25.98 10.61
CA GLU A 58 2.51 -27.22 10.61
C GLU A 58 1.03 -27.00 10.97
N GLN A 59 0.70 -25.81 11.45
CA GLN A 59 -0.67 -25.39 11.74
C GLN A 59 -1.38 -24.79 10.53
N LEU A 60 -0.64 -24.49 9.44
CA LEU A 60 -1.23 -24.03 8.20
C LEU A 60 -2.19 -25.10 7.66
N LYS A 61 -3.40 -24.66 7.32
CA LYS A 61 -4.43 -25.53 6.76
C LYS A 61 -4.42 -25.42 5.26
N TYR A 62 -4.26 -26.58 4.61
CA TYR A 62 -4.45 -26.72 3.18
C TYR A 62 -5.92 -27.09 2.88
N ASP A 63 -6.57 -26.27 2.07
CA ASP A 63 -7.87 -26.58 1.48
C ASP A 63 -7.64 -27.33 0.16
N ALA A 64 -7.97 -28.63 0.16
CA ALA A 64 -7.78 -29.50 -1.00
C ALA A 64 -8.76 -29.22 -2.15
N GLU A 65 -9.97 -28.71 -1.85
CA GLU A 65 -10.98 -28.42 -2.87
C GLU A 65 -10.61 -27.15 -3.64
N ARG A 66 -10.22 -26.09 -2.92
CA ARG A 66 -9.81 -24.81 -3.50
C ARG A 66 -8.36 -24.80 -3.97
N ARG A 67 -7.58 -25.76 -3.48
CA ARG A 67 -6.12 -25.84 -3.66
C ARG A 67 -5.45 -24.55 -3.18
N GLU A 68 -5.74 -24.19 -1.93
CA GLU A 68 -5.32 -22.94 -1.30
C GLU A 68 -4.82 -23.21 0.12
N THR A 69 -3.89 -22.38 0.60
CA THR A 69 -3.46 -22.33 1.99
C THR A 69 -3.67 -20.92 2.51
N GLU A 70 -4.33 -20.80 3.66
CA GLU A 70 -4.54 -19.53 4.34
C GLU A 70 -3.48 -19.30 5.42
N LEU A 71 -3.03 -18.05 5.54
CA LEU A 71 -2.16 -17.60 6.63
C LEU A 71 -2.55 -16.19 7.10
N ARG A 72 -2.26 -15.89 8.36
CA ARG A 72 -2.57 -14.62 9.02
C ARG A 72 -1.26 -13.96 9.44
N LEU A 73 -0.94 -12.85 8.79
CA LEU A 73 0.25 -12.05 9.10
C LEU A 73 -0.12 -10.99 10.13
N HIS A 74 0.57 -10.97 11.26
CA HIS A 74 0.50 -9.85 12.19
C HIS A 74 1.50 -8.78 11.77
N ALA A 75 1.01 -7.72 11.13
CA ALA A 75 1.79 -6.53 10.77
C ALA A 75 1.47 -5.38 11.76
N PRO A 76 2.28 -4.31 11.81
CA PRO A 76 1.99 -3.17 12.69
C PRO A 76 0.63 -2.51 12.46
N CYS A 77 0.06 -2.61 11.24
CA CYS A 77 -1.30 -2.11 10.97
C CYS A 77 -2.43 -3.03 11.48
N GLY A 78 -2.10 -4.22 11.97
CA GLY A 78 -3.05 -5.27 12.36
C GLY A 78 -2.87 -6.57 11.58
N VAL A 79 -3.85 -7.48 11.70
CA VAL A 79 -3.81 -8.79 11.04
C VAL A 79 -4.24 -8.69 9.57
N VAL A 80 -3.40 -9.22 8.68
CA VAL A 80 -3.67 -9.36 7.24
C VAL A 80 -3.88 -10.84 6.92
N HIS A 81 -5.02 -11.15 6.29
CA HIS A 81 -5.37 -12.53 5.93
C HIS A 81 -4.94 -12.80 4.48
N VAL A 82 -4.03 -13.75 4.27
CA VAL A 82 -3.46 -14.06 2.96
C VAL A 82 -3.91 -15.44 2.52
N THR A 83 -4.37 -15.55 1.27
CA THR A 83 -4.73 -16.82 0.63
C THR A 83 -3.73 -17.09 -0.48
N VAL A 84 -2.99 -18.19 -0.34
CA VAL A 84 -1.94 -18.61 -1.27
C VAL A 84 -2.44 -19.82 -2.04
N PRO A 85 -2.53 -19.76 -3.38
CA PRO A 85 -2.72 -20.93 -4.21
C PRO A 85 -1.63 -21.97 -3.99
N THR A 86 -1.98 -23.25 -3.91
CA THR A 86 -1.04 -24.32 -3.58
C THR A 86 -1.21 -25.60 -4.38
N LEU A 87 -0.11 -26.33 -4.55
CA LEU A 87 -0.02 -27.66 -5.12
C LEU A 87 0.33 -28.66 -4.01
N ALA A 88 -0.34 -29.81 -4.00
CA ALA A 88 -0.03 -30.91 -3.10
C ALA A 88 0.51 -32.10 -3.90
N GLU A 89 1.77 -32.45 -3.67
CA GLU A 89 2.44 -33.60 -4.29
C GLU A 89 3.23 -34.34 -3.21
N ASP A 90 3.12 -35.67 -3.16
CA ASP A 90 3.82 -36.54 -2.19
C ASP A 90 3.69 -36.10 -0.72
N GLY A 91 2.49 -35.63 -0.35
CA GLY A 91 2.20 -35.16 1.02
C GLY A 91 2.85 -33.82 1.38
N LYS A 92 3.47 -33.12 0.42
CA LYS A 92 4.04 -31.78 0.58
C LYS A 92 3.19 -30.75 -0.14
N VAL A 93 2.96 -29.63 0.54
CA VAL A 93 2.27 -28.47 -0.01
C VAL A 93 3.32 -27.43 -0.41
N ARG A 94 3.22 -26.90 -1.63
CA ARG A 94 4.01 -25.77 -2.14
C ARG A 94 3.11 -24.72 -2.76
N SER A 95 3.58 -23.49 -2.90
CA SER A 95 2.87 -22.43 -3.60
C SER A 95 2.74 -22.74 -5.09
N ASP A 96 1.61 -22.40 -5.69
CA ASP A 96 1.33 -22.52 -7.13
C ASP A 96 1.60 -21.16 -7.79
N GLU A 97 2.72 -21.04 -8.51
CA GLU A 97 3.14 -19.81 -9.17
C GLU A 97 2.24 -19.37 -10.32
N SER A 98 1.40 -20.28 -10.86
CA SER A 98 0.50 -19.98 -11.99
C SER A 98 -0.74 -19.18 -11.58
N ARG A 99 -1.06 -19.12 -10.28
CA ARG A 99 -2.24 -18.45 -9.74
C ARG A 99 -1.86 -17.27 -8.84
N ALA A 100 -2.70 -16.24 -8.81
CA ALA A 100 -2.46 -15.06 -8.00
C ALA A 100 -2.70 -15.32 -6.50
N VAL A 101 -1.79 -14.81 -5.65
CA VAL A 101 -2.00 -14.70 -4.20
C VAL A 101 -2.99 -13.56 -3.95
N THR A 102 -3.90 -13.74 -3.00
CA THR A 102 -4.84 -12.69 -2.58
C THR A 102 -4.68 -12.41 -1.09
N PHE A 103 -5.09 -11.23 -0.64
CA PHE A 103 -5.18 -10.94 0.78
C PHE A 103 -6.35 -10.01 1.08
N VAL A 104 -6.91 -10.16 2.28
CA VAL A 104 -7.83 -9.19 2.88
C VAL A 104 -7.01 -8.28 3.79
N SER A 105 -6.94 -7.01 3.41
CA SER A 105 -6.25 -5.96 4.17
C SER A 105 -6.96 -5.62 5.47
N VAL A 106 -6.37 -4.71 6.23
CA VAL A 106 -6.99 -4.07 7.39
C VAL A 106 -8.09 -3.08 6.95
N PRO A 107 -9.00 -2.67 7.85
CA PRO A 107 -10.02 -1.67 7.53
C PRO A 107 -9.41 -0.41 6.91
N SER A 108 -9.89 -0.06 5.72
CA SER A 108 -9.39 1.06 4.92
C SER A 108 -10.48 2.14 4.83
N PHE A 109 -10.10 3.42 4.85
CA PHE A 109 -11.05 4.53 4.91
C PHE A 109 -10.49 5.81 4.27
N ALA A 110 -11.37 6.65 3.73
CA ALA A 110 -11.03 8.02 3.36
C ALA A 110 -10.94 8.87 4.63
N SER A 111 -9.79 9.52 4.85
CA SER A 111 -9.55 10.37 6.02
C SER A 111 -10.00 11.81 5.75
N ALA A 112 -9.62 12.35 4.59
CA ALA A 112 -10.03 13.67 4.15
C ALA A 112 -10.12 13.69 2.62
N ARG A 113 -11.00 14.53 2.10
CA ARG A 113 -11.22 14.69 0.66
C ARG A 113 -11.09 16.14 0.24
N ASP A 114 -10.68 16.35 -1.00
CA ASP A 114 -10.62 17.65 -1.66
C ASP A 114 -9.79 18.68 -0.88
N VAL A 115 -8.74 18.22 -0.19
CA VAL A 115 -7.88 19.03 0.68
C VAL A 115 -7.03 19.95 -0.18
N VAL A 116 -7.28 21.26 -0.07
CA VAL A 116 -6.50 22.28 -0.77
C VAL A 116 -5.20 22.54 -0.01
N VAL A 117 -4.06 22.39 -0.67
CA VAL A 117 -2.72 22.62 -0.14
C VAL A 117 -2.08 23.79 -0.89
N ASP A 118 -1.85 24.90 -0.18
CA ASP A 118 -1.11 26.04 -0.71
C ASP A 118 0.37 25.70 -0.85
N ILE A 119 0.94 25.98 -2.03
CA ILE A 119 2.36 25.76 -2.32
C ILE A 119 3.10 27.11 -2.21
N PRO A 120 4.01 27.26 -1.21
CA PRO A 120 4.82 28.46 -1.05
C PRO A 120 5.59 28.80 -2.33
N GLU A 121 5.70 30.08 -2.66
CA GLU A 121 6.29 30.53 -3.93
C GLU A 121 7.70 29.98 -4.16
N ALA A 122 8.51 29.86 -3.11
CA ALA A 122 9.86 29.31 -3.17
C ALA A 122 9.90 27.80 -3.50
N GLU A 123 8.83 27.06 -3.21
CA GLU A 123 8.75 25.59 -3.34
C GLU A 123 7.91 25.15 -4.54
N ARG A 124 7.37 26.10 -5.34
CA ARG A 124 6.65 25.75 -6.58
C ARG A 124 7.61 25.19 -7.62
N TRP A 125 7.36 23.96 -8.05
CA TRP A 125 8.08 23.32 -9.16
C TRP A 125 7.65 23.89 -10.52
N ALA A 126 8.43 23.59 -11.56
CA ALA A 126 8.31 24.19 -12.88
C ALA A 126 6.92 23.98 -13.51
N ALA A 127 6.38 22.75 -13.47
CA ALA A 127 5.08 22.43 -14.06
C ALA A 127 3.93 23.21 -13.41
N LEU A 128 3.91 23.35 -12.08
CA LEU A 128 2.88 24.13 -11.38
C LEU A 128 2.96 25.63 -11.74
N ARG A 129 4.18 26.18 -11.83
CA ARG A 129 4.41 27.57 -12.27
C ARG A 129 3.94 27.80 -13.70
N ALA A 130 4.23 26.87 -14.61
CA ALA A 130 3.85 26.97 -16.01
C ALA A 130 2.32 27.04 -16.20
N LYS A 131 1.56 26.37 -15.32
CA LYS A 131 0.08 26.45 -15.30
C LYS A 131 -0.45 27.66 -14.51
N GLY A 132 0.41 28.51 -13.95
CA GLY A 132 0.01 29.69 -13.16
C GLY A 132 -0.68 29.35 -11.84
N ARG A 133 -0.49 28.13 -11.32
CA ARG A 133 -1.18 27.63 -10.12
C ARG A 133 -0.34 27.87 -8.86
N THR A 134 -1.03 28.06 -7.73
CA THR A 134 -0.41 28.27 -6.41
C THR A 134 -0.81 27.22 -5.38
N GLN A 135 -1.73 26.33 -5.74
CA GLN A 135 -2.33 25.34 -4.86
C GLN A 135 -2.60 24.04 -5.61
N VAL A 136 -2.59 22.94 -4.88
CA VAL A 136 -2.94 21.60 -5.35
C VAL A 136 -4.04 21.01 -4.48
N ARG A 137 -4.92 20.20 -5.08
CA ARG A 137 -5.93 19.44 -4.35
C ARG A 137 -5.45 18.01 -4.16
N VAL A 138 -5.53 17.52 -2.93
CA VAL A 138 -5.19 16.14 -2.58
C VAL A 138 -6.32 15.50 -1.78
N ASP A 139 -6.46 14.19 -1.91
CA ASP A 139 -7.22 13.37 -0.97
C ASP A 139 -6.25 12.72 0.01
N VAL A 140 -6.74 12.34 1.20
CA VAL A 140 -5.97 11.57 2.19
C VAL A 140 -6.77 10.36 2.59
N ALA A 141 -6.18 9.17 2.46
CA ALA A 141 -6.84 7.91 2.76
C ALA A 141 -5.89 6.92 3.45
N TYR A 142 -6.47 6.01 4.21
CA TYR A 142 -5.77 4.95 4.94
C TYR A 142 -6.07 3.59 4.33
N GLY A 143 -5.03 2.80 4.14
CA GLY A 143 -5.12 1.41 3.63
C GLY A 143 -4.14 0.45 4.31
N GLY A 144 -3.88 0.65 5.61
CA GLY A 144 -2.75 0.07 6.35
C GLY A 144 -1.60 1.05 6.57
N ALA A 145 -1.57 2.11 5.78
CA ALA A 145 -0.76 3.32 5.95
C ALA A 145 -1.53 4.52 5.38
N PHE A 146 -1.22 5.75 5.78
CA PHE A 146 -1.83 6.95 5.20
C PHE A 146 -1.12 7.41 3.94
N TYR A 147 -1.90 7.72 2.91
CA TYR A 147 -1.42 8.26 1.64
C TYR A 147 -2.10 9.58 1.32
N ALA A 148 -1.34 10.54 0.81
CA ALA A 148 -1.89 11.66 0.07
C ALA A 148 -2.02 11.21 -1.39
N ILE A 149 -3.22 11.30 -1.95
CA ILE A 149 -3.52 10.84 -3.31
C ILE A 149 -3.81 12.07 -4.15
N VAL A 150 -3.12 12.21 -5.28
CA VAL A 150 -3.17 13.40 -6.13
C VAL A 150 -3.15 13.01 -7.60
N ASP A 151 -3.94 13.69 -8.42
CA ASP A 151 -3.91 13.52 -9.88
C ASP A 151 -2.67 14.24 -10.46
N ALA A 152 -2.02 13.65 -11.47
CA ALA A 152 -0.86 14.26 -12.12
C ALA A 152 -1.16 15.69 -12.65
N LYS A 153 -2.38 15.94 -13.13
CA LYS A 153 -2.84 17.26 -13.61
C LYS A 153 -3.01 18.26 -12.47
N GLU A 154 -3.32 17.80 -11.27
CA GLU A 154 -3.31 18.66 -10.08
C GLU A 154 -1.91 19.17 -9.76
N LEU A 155 -0.90 18.36 -10.05
CA LEU A 155 0.51 18.75 -9.95
C LEU A 155 1.01 19.54 -11.17
N GLY A 156 0.17 19.74 -12.19
CA GLY A 156 0.52 20.47 -13.41
C GLY A 156 1.17 19.63 -14.50
N PHE A 157 1.28 18.32 -14.32
CA PHE A 157 1.76 17.36 -15.33
C PHE A 157 0.59 16.82 -16.14
N ASP A 158 0.79 16.49 -17.41
CA ASP A 158 -0.30 15.97 -18.25
C ASP A 158 -0.55 14.46 -18.03
N GLY A 159 0.35 13.77 -17.31
CA GLY A 159 0.20 12.39 -16.82
C GLY A 159 1.41 11.93 -15.99
N ILE A 160 1.48 10.67 -15.55
CA ILE A 160 2.62 10.15 -14.77
C ILE A 160 3.84 9.87 -15.65
N VAL A 161 3.66 9.29 -16.84
CA VAL A 161 4.75 8.89 -17.76
C VAL A 161 4.52 9.39 -19.18
N GLY A 162 5.60 9.73 -19.90
CA GLY A 162 5.55 9.93 -21.35
C GLY A 162 5.18 11.35 -21.81
N HIS A 163 5.14 12.33 -20.90
CA HIS A 163 4.67 13.69 -21.17
C HIS A 163 5.75 14.77 -21.10
N GLY A 164 7.01 14.42 -21.39
CA GLY A 164 8.11 15.38 -21.50
C GLY A 164 8.70 15.86 -20.17
N HIS A 165 8.17 15.39 -19.04
CA HIS A 165 8.80 15.52 -17.71
C HIS A 165 9.55 14.25 -17.32
N SER A 166 10.49 14.41 -16.41
CA SER A 166 11.25 13.32 -15.78
C SER A 166 10.60 12.83 -14.49
N LEU A 167 10.93 11.60 -14.08
CA LEU A 167 10.51 11.07 -12.77
C LEU A 167 10.98 11.97 -11.61
N ARG A 168 12.14 12.62 -11.77
CA ARG A 168 12.68 13.57 -10.80
C ARG A 168 11.79 14.80 -10.61
N GLU A 169 11.11 15.28 -11.64
CA GLU A 169 10.20 16.42 -11.50
C GLU A 169 8.95 16.06 -10.70
N LEU A 170 8.44 14.82 -10.86
CA LEU A 170 7.38 14.28 -10.01
C LEU A 170 7.86 14.08 -8.57
N ASP A 171 9.08 13.57 -8.39
CA ASP A 171 9.73 13.41 -7.08
C ASP A 171 9.79 14.75 -6.32
N GLU A 172 10.29 15.80 -6.97
CA GLU A 172 10.37 17.15 -6.38
C GLU A 172 8.99 17.71 -5.99
N ALA A 173 7.98 17.53 -6.85
CA ALA A 173 6.61 17.94 -6.58
C ALA A 173 6.00 17.17 -5.40
N THR A 174 6.15 15.85 -5.39
CA THR A 174 5.56 14.96 -4.38
C THR A 174 6.27 15.09 -3.04
N ALA A 175 7.59 15.33 -3.00
CA ALA A 175 8.31 15.64 -1.77
C ALA A 175 7.75 16.90 -1.08
N THR A 176 7.48 17.94 -1.88
CA THR A 176 6.86 19.20 -1.40
C THR A 176 5.46 18.93 -0.84
N VAL A 177 4.63 18.20 -1.59
CA VAL A 177 3.27 17.83 -1.15
C VAL A 177 3.31 16.98 0.11
N LYS A 178 4.18 15.96 0.19
CA LYS A 178 4.32 15.08 1.36
C LYS A 178 4.61 15.90 2.60
N ARG A 179 5.61 16.79 2.54
CA ARG A 179 6.02 17.65 3.66
C ARG A 179 4.88 18.57 4.12
N LEU A 180 4.20 19.22 3.18
CA LEU A 180 3.10 20.14 3.48
C LEU A 180 1.89 19.42 4.07
N VAL A 181 1.52 18.25 3.54
CA VAL A 181 0.40 17.46 4.06
C VAL A 181 0.73 16.87 5.43
N ALA A 182 1.94 16.34 5.63
CA ALA A 182 2.39 15.81 6.92
C ALA A 182 2.40 16.87 8.04
N GLY A 183 2.60 18.14 7.69
CA GLY A 183 2.54 19.26 8.65
C GLY A 183 1.12 19.67 9.08
N ARG A 184 0.06 19.12 8.46
CA ARG A 184 -1.33 19.51 8.76
C ARG A 184 -1.97 18.56 9.75
N ARG A 185 -2.44 19.11 10.87
CA ARG A 185 -3.11 18.35 11.93
C ARG A 185 -4.43 17.77 11.44
N GLY A 186 -4.69 16.51 11.82
CA GLY A 186 -5.98 15.84 11.64
C GLY A 186 -6.15 15.11 10.31
N LEU A 187 -5.24 15.24 9.35
CA LEU A 187 -5.34 14.53 8.07
C LEU A 187 -4.98 13.03 8.18
N THR A 188 -4.13 12.67 9.13
CA THR A 188 -3.64 11.30 9.34
C THR A 188 -4.17 10.69 10.64
N ARG A 189 -5.37 11.07 11.10
CA ARG A 189 -5.92 10.53 12.35
C ARG A 189 -6.38 9.09 12.15
N HIS A 190 -5.84 8.16 12.95
CA HIS A 190 -6.27 6.77 12.95
C HIS A 190 -7.32 6.56 14.05
N PRO A 191 -8.46 5.88 13.78
CA PRO A 191 -9.55 5.78 14.75
C PRO A 191 -9.19 5.11 16.09
N ARG A 192 -8.15 4.28 16.10
CA ARG A 192 -7.81 3.43 17.26
C ARG A 192 -6.33 3.38 17.63
N GLU A 193 -5.43 3.77 16.74
CA GLU A 193 -3.98 3.49 16.88
C GLU A 193 -3.16 4.76 16.64
N PRO A 194 -2.87 5.54 17.69
CA PRO A 194 -2.14 6.80 17.57
C PRO A 194 -0.76 6.68 16.91
N GLU A 195 -0.11 5.51 17.03
CA GLU A 195 1.22 5.25 16.44
C GLU A 195 1.18 5.18 14.90
N LEU A 196 0.00 4.98 14.31
CA LEU A 196 -0.19 4.94 12.86
C LEU A 196 -0.48 6.34 12.27
N GLU A 197 -0.51 7.40 13.09
CA GLU A 197 -0.98 8.74 12.68
C GLU A 197 0.03 9.57 11.88
N TYR A 198 0.70 8.99 10.89
CA TYR A 198 1.69 9.67 10.06
C TYR A 198 1.48 9.40 8.57
N LEU A 199 1.94 10.34 7.73
CA LEU A 199 1.84 10.23 6.28
C LEU A 199 2.97 9.36 5.73
N TYR A 200 2.63 8.21 5.15
CA TYR A 200 3.60 7.26 4.62
C TYR A 200 4.16 7.70 3.27
N GLY A 201 3.30 8.17 2.37
CA GLY A 201 3.70 8.58 1.04
C GLY A 201 2.65 9.37 0.27
N VAL A 202 3.02 9.78 -0.94
CA VAL A 202 2.17 10.42 -1.93
C VAL A 202 1.98 9.46 -3.10
N ILE A 203 0.74 9.21 -3.49
CA ILE A 203 0.41 8.45 -4.70
C ILE A 203 -0.04 9.44 -5.76
N VAL A 204 0.73 9.52 -6.84
CA VAL A 204 0.32 10.24 -8.05
C VAL A 204 -0.51 9.29 -8.91
N THR A 205 -1.61 9.78 -9.44
CA THR A 205 -2.56 9.00 -10.24
C THR A 205 -2.81 9.64 -11.60
N ASP A 206 -3.14 8.82 -12.60
CA ASP A 206 -3.66 9.27 -13.89
C ASP A 206 -5.12 8.88 -14.00
N ASP A 207 -6.02 9.86 -13.95
CA ASP A 207 -7.46 9.74 -14.27
C ASP A 207 -8.12 8.48 -13.67
N GLU A 208 -8.25 8.45 -12.34
CA GLU A 208 -8.86 7.33 -11.63
C GLU A 208 -10.38 7.22 -11.88
N GLY A 209 -10.74 6.27 -12.73
CA GLY A 209 -12.12 5.85 -12.92
C GLY A 209 -12.63 4.89 -11.84
N ALA A 210 -13.90 4.52 -11.95
CA ALA A 210 -14.57 3.54 -11.08
C ALA A 210 -13.89 2.15 -11.06
N GLN A 211 -13.16 1.82 -12.13
CA GLN A 211 -12.55 0.51 -12.38
C GLN A 211 -11.04 0.49 -12.08
N GLY A 212 -10.54 1.49 -11.36
CA GLY A 212 -9.12 1.64 -11.01
C GLY A 212 -8.37 2.54 -11.99
N GLY A 213 -7.06 2.34 -12.09
CA GLY A 213 -6.19 3.20 -12.88
C GLY A 213 -4.71 3.04 -12.58
N VAL A 214 -3.90 3.88 -13.21
CA VAL A 214 -2.45 3.90 -13.01
C VAL A 214 -2.14 4.69 -11.75
N GLY A 215 -1.12 4.29 -10.99
CA GLY A 215 -0.60 5.09 -9.91
C GLY A 215 0.87 4.81 -9.61
N LEU A 216 1.55 5.82 -9.08
CA LEU A 216 2.95 5.76 -8.69
C LEU A 216 3.12 6.30 -7.27
N CYS A 217 3.64 5.48 -6.37
CA CYS A 217 3.80 5.83 -4.97
C CYS A 217 5.23 6.31 -4.69
N PHE A 218 5.34 7.52 -4.14
CA PHE A 218 6.56 8.09 -3.58
C PHE A 218 6.44 8.04 -2.05
N PHE A 219 7.25 7.21 -1.40
CA PHE A 219 7.13 6.91 0.02
C PHE A 219 8.48 6.99 0.74
N ALA A 220 8.46 6.92 2.08
CA ALA A 220 9.66 7.01 2.90
C ALA A 220 10.54 8.23 2.49
N ASP A 221 11.86 8.08 2.38
CA ASP A 221 12.76 9.11 1.83
C ASP A 221 12.74 9.08 0.30
N GLN A 222 11.60 9.45 -0.29
CA GLN A 222 11.32 9.49 -1.73
C GLN A 222 11.68 8.20 -2.49
N GLU A 223 11.48 7.04 -1.86
CA GLU A 223 11.52 5.77 -2.56
C GLU A 223 10.27 5.60 -3.44
N VAL A 224 10.45 5.07 -4.65
CA VAL A 224 9.37 4.81 -5.60
C VAL A 224 8.93 3.35 -5.51
N ASP A 225 7.64 3.07 -5.33
CA ASP A 225 7.13 1.69 -5.42
C ASP A 225 6.95 1.31 -6.91
N ARG A 226 7.52 0.17 -7.32
CA ARG A 226 7.45 -0.34 -8.69
C ARG A 226 6.22 -1.23 -8.89
N SER A 227 5.50 -1.51 -7.81
CA SER A 227 4.20 -2.17 -7.84
C SER A 227 3.09 -1.12 -7.76
N PRO A 228 1.82 -1.51 -8.03
CA PRO A 228 0.66 -0.65 -7.79
C PRO A 228 0.46 -0.23 -6.33
N THR A 229 1.31 -0.70 -5.39
CA THR A 229 1.29 -0.39 -3.95
C THR A 229 0.04 -0.94 -3.26
N GLY A 230 0.03 -2.20 -2.79
CA GLY A 230 -1.21 -2.85 -2.32
C GLY A 230 -1.95 -2.17 -1.16
N SER A 231 -1.25 -1.54 -0.20
CA SER A 231 -1.86 -0.65 0.82
C SER A 231 -2.43 0.62 0.19
N GLY A 232 -1.71 1.19 -0.78
CA GLY A 232 -2.17 2.31 -1.60
C GLY A 232 -3.43 1.96 -2.39
N VAL A 233 -3.50 0.79 -3.01
CA VAL A 233 -4.70 0.26 -3.68
C VAL A 233 -5.87 0.19 -2.70
N SER A 234 -5.66 -0.34 -1.50
CA SER A 234 -6.69 -0.41 -0.46
C SER A 234 -7.21 1.00 -0.08
N ALA A 235 -6.31 1.97 0.05
CA ALA A 235 -6.66 3.37 0.32
C ALA A 235 -7.43 4.03 -0.85
N ARG A 236 -7.00 3.78 -2.09
CA ARG A 236 -7.64 4.30 -3.32
C ARG A 236 -9.04 3.72 -3.52
N VAL A 237 -9.24 2.42 -3.26
CA VAL A 237 -10.57 1.79 -3.28
C VAL A 237 -11.46 2.39 -2.20
N ALA A 238 -10.98 2.55 -0.97
CA ALA A 238 -11.74 3.18 0.11
C ALA A 238 -12.15 4.63 -0.24
N LEU A 239 -11.25 5.38 -0.88
CA LEU A 239 -11.53 6.73 -1.37
C LEU A 239 -12.57 6.73 -2.49
N ALA A 240 -12.48 5.82 -3.46
CA ALA A 240 -13.45 5.71 -4.54
C ALA A 240 -14.85 5.35 -4.03
N VAL A 241 -14.96 4.44 -3.05
CA VAL A 241 -16.22 4.10 -2.38
C VAL A 241 -16.77 5.31 -1.62
N ALA A 242 -15.93 5.99 -0.82
CA ALA A 242 -16.34 7.19 -0.08
C ALA A 242 -16.74 8.36 -1.01
N ALA A 243 -16.22 8.39 -2.23
CA ALA A 243 -16.56 9.34 -3.28
C ALA A 243 -17.80 8.94 -4.10
N GLY A 244 -18.36 7.75 -3.89
CA GLY A 244 -19.46 7.23 -4.70
C GLY A 244 -19.05 6.92 -6.15
N ARG A 245 -17.73 6.80 -6.43
CA ARG A 245 -17.19 6.45 -7.76
C ARG A 245 -17.30 4.95 -8.03
N THR A 246 -17.32 4.12 -7.00
CA THR A 246 -17.48 2.66 -7.11
C THR A 246 -18.32 2.11 -5.96
N ALA A 247 -18.88 0.91 -6.13
CA ALA A 247 -19.71 0.24 -5.12
C ALA A 247 -18.95 -0.90 -4.43
N LEU A 248 -19.44 -1.33 -3.26
CA LEU A 248 -18.90 -2.52 -2.60
C LEU A 248 -19.13 -3.77 -3.45
N GLY A 249 -18.12 -4.63 -3.55
CA GLY A 249 -18.15 -5.84 -4.37
C GLY A 249 -17.70 -5.64 -5.82
N GLU A 250 -17.51 -4.39 -6.25
CA GLU A 250 -16.99 -4.10 -7.60
C GLU A 250 -15.49 -4.39 -7.70
N THR A 251 -15.08 -4.89 -8.87
CA THR A 251 -13.67 -5.15 -9.18
C THR A 251 -13.03 -3.91 -9.80
N ALA A 252 -11.85 -3.55 -9.31
CA ALA A 252 -11.01 -2.50 -9.87
C ALA A 252 -9.59 -3.03 -10.11
N VAL A 253 -8.95 -2.55 -11.18
CA VAL A 253 -7.60 -2.95 -11.59
C VAL A 253 -6.68 -1.76 -11.50
N PHE A 254 -5.53 -1.95 -10.85
CA PHE A 254 -4.55 -0.90 -10.63
C PHE A 254 -3.21 -1.28 -11.25
N HIS A 255 -2.58 -0.30 -11.89
CA HIS A 255 -1.35 -0.51 -12.65
C HIS A 255 -0.20 0.34 -12.10
N SER A 256 1.01 -0.21 -12.14
CA SER A 256 2.25 0.54 -12.00
C SER A 256 2.71 0.96 -13.40
N PRO A 257 3.18 2.20 -13.59
CA PRO A 257 3.73 2.66 -14.87
C PRO A 257 5.23 2.33 -15.03
N VAL A 258 5.87 1.78 -14.00
CA VAL A 258 7.28 1.36 -13.96
C VAL A 258 7.38 -0.14 -13.70
#